data_AF-A0AAW0AC93-F1
#
_entry.id   AF-A0AAW0AC93-F1
#
_cell.length_a   1.000
_cell.length_b   1.000
_cell.length_c   1.000
_cell.angle_alpha   90.00
_cell.angle_beta   90.00
_cell.angle_gamma   90.00
#
_symmetry.space_group_name_H-M   'P 1'
#
loop_
_entity.id
_entity.type
_entity.pdbx_description
1 polymer ?
#
loop_
_entity_poly.entity_id
_entity_poly.type
_entity_poly.pdbx_seq_one_letter_code
_entity_poly.pdbx_strand_id
1 'polypeptide(L)'
;MHDGCNVEFAADPSVDVAGIYAALQAARNSVVATYPTTYLQDHTTSVYSDLLNLTQVSVIHFFSDMDVDCDGLNGNTDGDPLTSFGALDAEQVPWYVLPASLAVKEAILPNALGAIICNGNLFYGIFGDTKGLSSTCFPDDRINGNNGHEALDVAYIVFTQEVPPGVQENRIDIEALKELGDQQILLLQQDLGISLQPACSDP
;
A
#
# COMPACT_ATOMS: atom_id res chain seq x y z
N MET A 1 -6.94 23.55 -0.83
CA MET A 1 -6.26 22.92 -1.97
C MET A 1 -4.88 22.55 -1.45
N HIS A 2 -4.75 21.35 -0.89
CA HIS A 2 -3.45 20.82 -0.52
C HIS A 2 -2.98 20.01 -1.72
N ASP A 3 -1.97 20.55 -2.39
CA ASP A 3 -1.33 19.92 -3.53
C ASP A 3 -0.70 18.61 -3.06
N GLY A 4 -1.30 17.48 -3.43
CA GLY A 4 -0.74 16.14 -3.21
C GLY A 4 0.58 15.88 -3.95
N CYS A 5 1.10 16.88 -4.69
CA CYS A 5 2.34 16.80 -5.45
C CYS A 5 3.64 16.94 -4.62
N ASN A 6 3.57 17.18 -3.30
CA ASN A 6 4.77 17.41 -2.46
C ASN A 6 5.02 16.33 -1.39
N VAL A 7 4.48 15.12 -1.59
CA VAL A 7 4.79 13.97 -0.72
C VAL A 7 5.94 13.19 -1.36
N GLU A 8 7.07 13.04 -0.67
CA GLU A 8 8.32 12.47 -1.22
C GLU A 8 8.20 11.03 -1.72
N PHE A 9 7.14 10.32 -1.30
CA PHE A 9 6.82 8.95 -1.70
C PHE A 9 5.53 8.85 -2.53
N ALA A 10 4.99 9.96 -3.03
CA ALA A 10 3.90 9.93 -4.02
C ALA A 10 4.42 9.47 -5.40
N ALA A 11 3.56 8.81 -6.16
CA ALA A 11 3.87 8.41 -7.53
C ALA A 11 4.18 9.61 -8.43
N ASP A 12 4.99 9.38 -9.46
CA ASP A 12 5.16 10.35 -10.53
C ASP A 12 3.80 10.74 -11.15
N PRO A 13 3.54 12.04 -11.42
CA PRO A 13 2.27 12.48 -11.98
C PRO A 13 1.92 11.93 -13.37
N SER A 14 2.87 11.29 -14.07
CA SER A 14 2.62 10.60 -15.35
C SER A 14 1.92 9.23 -15.19
N VAL A 15 1.78 8.72 -13.96
CA VAL A 15 1.10 7.46 -13.67
C VAL A 15 -0.42 7.63 -13.81
N ASP A 16 -1.07 6.79 -14.62
CA ASP A 16 -2.52 6.74 -14.76
C ASP A 16 -3.16 5.99 -13.59
N VAL A 17 -3.20 6.65 -12.43
CA VAL A 17 -3.77 6.09 -11.18
C VAL A 17 -5.21 5.63 -11.38
N ALA A 18 -6.01 6.38 -12.14
CA ALA A 18 -7.40 6.04 -12.42
C ALA A 18 -7.52 4.78 -13.29
N GLY A 19 -6.69 4.65 -14.32
CA GLY A 19 -6.61 3.46 -15.17
C GLY A 19 -6.20 2.22 -14.37
N ILE A 20 -5.19 2.35 -13.51
CA ILE A 20 -4.73 1.25 -12.63
C ILE A 20 -5.85 0.83 -11.70
N TYR A 21 -6.47 1.78 -10.99
CA TYR A 21 -7.56 1.48 -10.05
C TYR A 21 -8.72 0.77 -10.74
N ALA A 22 -9.10 1.20 -11.95
CA ALA A 22 -10.14 0.54 -12.75
C ALA A 22 -9.74 -0.90 -13.14
N ALA A 23 -8.49 -1.13 -13.52
CA ALA A 23 -7.98 -2.46 -13.84
C ALA A 23 -7.99 -3.39 -12.62
N LEU A 24 -7.60 -2.91 -11.44
CA LEU A 24 -7.69 -3.65 -10.18
C LEU A 24 -9.14 -4.01 -9.85
N GLN A 25 -10.11 -3.12 -10.11
CA GLN A 25 -11.52 -3.45 -9.91
C GLN A 25 -12.00 -4.58 -10.84
N ALA A 26 -11.47 -4.65 -12.05
CA ALA A 26 -11.79 -5.71 -13.01
C ALA A 26 -11.08 -7.05 -12.71
N ALA A 27 -9.91 -7.01 -12.06
CA ALA A 27 -9.06 -8.15 -11.79
C ALA A 27 -9.39 -8.88 -10.47
N ARG A 28 -10.67 -9.18 -10.22
CA ARG A 28 -11.14 -9.73 -8.93
C ARG A 28 -11.69 -11.15 -9.02
N ASN A 29 -11.15 -12.00 -9.91
CA ASN A 29 -11.72 -13.32 -10.17
C ASN A 29 -11.07 -14.43 -9.33
N SER A 30 -9.86 -14.23 -8.82
CA SER A 30 -9.07 -15.23 -8.10
C SER A 30 -8.78 -14.82 -6.66
N VAL A 31 -9.67 -15.20 -5.75
CA VAL A 31 -9.50 -14.93 -4.31
C VAL A 31 -8.51 -15.93 -3.68
N VAL A 32 -7.45 -15.42 -3.08
CA VAL A 32 -6.47 -16.23 -2.33
C VAL A 32 -6.68 -16.15 -0.82
N ALA A 33 -7.26 -15.07 -0.31
CA ALA A 33 -7.55 -14.95 1.11
C ALA A 33 -8.70 -13.99 1.38
N THR A 34 -9.27 -14.06 2.57
CA THR A 34 -10.28 -13.11 3.04
C THR A 34 -10.06 -12.88 4.52
N TYR A 35 -10.06 -11.61 4.91
CA TYR A 35 -9.74 -11.17 6.27
C TYR A 35 -10.81 -10.18 6.74
N PRO A 36 -11.14 -10.18 8.05
CA PRO A 36 -11.92 -9.10 8.62
C PRO A 36 -11.15 -7.79 8.48
N THR A 37 -11.83 -6.71 8.17
CA THR A 37 -11.21 -5.38 8.06
C THR A 37 -11.23 -4.64 9.39
N THR A 38 -12.21 -4.96 10.25
CA THR A 38 -12.33 -4.43 11.62
C THR A 38 -12.18 -5.53 12.67
N TYR A 39 -11.83 -5.15 13.91
CA TYR A 39 -11.84 -6.08 15.06
C TYR A 39 -13.23 -6.70 15.31
N LEU A 40 -14.30 -5.99 14.96
CA LEU A 40 -15.68 -6.46 15.13
C LEU A 40 -16.09 -7.49 14.07
N GLN A 41 -15.25 -7.74 13.05
CA GLN A 41 -15.44 -8.72 11.98
C GLN A 41 -16.76 -8.55 11.21
N ASP A 42 -17.30 -7.34 11.17
CA ASP A 42 -18.56 -7.05 10.47
C ASP A 42 -18.35 -6.76 8.98
N HIS A 43 -17.11 -6.47 8.58
CA HIS A 43 -16.68 -6.28 7.20
C HIS A 43 -15.46 -7.14 6.88
N THR A 44 -15.33 -7.55 5.63
CA THR A 44 -14.21 -8.37 5.16
C THR A 44 -13.62 -7.85 3.86
N THR A 45 -12.30 -7.91 3.73
CA THR A 45 -11.58 -7.69 2.48
C THR A 45 -11.13 -9.02 1.88
N SER A 46 -11.16 -9.13 0.57
CA SER A 46 -10.63 -10.27 -0.18
C SER A 46 -9.35 -9.87 -0.90
N VAL A 47 -8.38 -10.78 -0.88
CA VAL A 47 -7.10 -10.62 -1.57
C VAL A 47 -7.14 -11.39 -2.87
N TYR A 48 -6.76 -10.72 -3.95
CA TYR A 48 -6.84 -11.21 -5.32
C TYR A 48 -5.46 -11.45 -5.91
N SER A 49 -5.32 -12.57 -6.63
CA SER A 49 -4.07 -13.03 -7.24
C SER A 49 -4.08 -13.05 -8.76
N ASP A 50 -5.10 -12.47 -9.39
CA ASP A 50 -5.27 -12.37 -10.84
C ASP A 50 -4.00 -11.82 -11.54
N LEU A 51 -3.22 -11.00 -10.82
CA LEU A 51 -2.05 -10.28 -11.33
C LEU A 51 -0.70 -10.86 -10.86
N LEU A 52 -0.68 -12.05 -10.25
CA LEU A 52 0.57 -12.71 -9.83
C LEU A 52 1.42 -13.20 -11.01
N ASN A 53 0.80 -13.51 -12.15
CA ASN A 53 1.46 -14.12 -13.31
C ASN A 53 1.56 -13.16 -14.50
N LEU A 54 1.65 -11.84 -14.23
CA LEU A 54 1.94 -10.88 -15.29
C LEU A 54 3.38 -11.07 -15.81
N THR A 55 3.70 -10.40 -16.92
CA THR A 55 4.95 -10.66 -17.64
C THR A 55 6.15 -9.99 -16.99
N GLN A 56 5.97 -8.78 -16.46
CA GLN A 56 7.04 -7.94 -15.93
C GLN A 56 6.99 -7.85 -14.41
N VAL A 57 5.79 -7.90 -13.80
CA VAL A 57 5.62 -7.80 -12.35
C VAL A 57 4.77 -8.95 -11.79
N SER A 58 4.89 -9.19 -10.49
CA SER A 58 4.05 -10.14 -9.77
C SER A 58 3.42 -9.47 -8.57
N VAL A 59 2.10 -9.23 -8.65
CA VAL A 59 1.39 -8.49 -7.61
C VAL A 59 0.16 -9.23 -7.13
N ILE A 60 -0.07 -9.16 -5.83
CA ILE A 60 -1.41 -9.35 -5.25
C ILE A 60 -2.03 -7.97 -5.02
N HIS A 61 -3.35 -7.91 -4.97
CA HIS A 61 -4.04 -6.67 -4.62
C HIS A 61 -5.32 -6.92 -3.84
N PHE A 62 -5.78 -5.91 -3.14
CA PHE A 62 -7.03 -5.93 -2.38
C PHE A 62 -7.54 -4.52 -2.16
N PHE A 63 -8.78 -4.43 -1.67
CA PHE A 63 -9.42 -3.17 -1.34
C PHE A 63 -9.85 -3.23 0.12
N SER A 64 -9.38 -2.28 0.93
CA SER A 64 -9.68 -2.25 2.36
C SER A 64 -10.02 -0.84 2.82
N ASP A 65 -10.49 -0.77 4.06
CA ASP A 65 -10.40 0.40 4.92
C ASP A 65 -8.95 0.83 5.12
N MET A 66 -8.77 1.99 5.75
CA MET A 66 -7.46 2.50 6.14
C MET A 66 -7.51 2.88 7.62
N ASP A 67 -6.85 2.05 8.41
CA ASP A 67 -6.76 2.26 9.85
C ASP A 67 -5.33 2.65 10.24
N VAL A 68 -5.20 3.29 11.41
CA VAL A 68 -3.91 3.42 12.07
C VAL A 68 -3.72 2.18 12.92
N ASP A 69 -2.73 1.38 12.59
CA ASP A 69 -2.34 0.29 13.48
C ASP A 69 -1.93 0.87 14.84
N CYS A 70 -2.45 0.23 15.87
CA CYS A 70 -2.59 0.76 17.21
C CYS A 70 -1.32 0.60 18.05
N ASP A 71 -0.25 0.05 17.49
CA ASP A 71 0.97 -0.38 18.17
C ASP A 71 2.17 0.58 18.03
N GLY A 72 1.97 1.78 17.48
CA GLY A 72 2.98 2.84 17.45
C GLY A 72 3.50 3.19 18.85
N LEU A 73 4.84 3.34 18.99
CA LEU A 73 5.72 3.71 20.14
C LEU A 73 5.19 4.65 21.27
N ASN A 74 3.96 4.47 21.74
CA ASN A 74 3.28 5.23 22.79
C ASN A 74 2.59 4.31 23.81
N GLY A 75 3.01 3.04 23.89
CA GLY A 75 2.65 2.15 25.00
C GLY A 75 1.26 1.52 24.91
N ASN A 76 0.76 1.27 23.71
CA ASN A 76 -0.42 0.41 23.55
C ASN A 76 0.01 -1.07 23.48
N THR A 77 -0.64 -1.93 24.25
CA THR A 77 -0.33 -3.37 24.37
C THR A 77 -1.25 -4.26 23.51
N ASP A 78 -2.10 -3.64 22.68
CA ASP A 78 -3.14 -4.31 21.90
C ASP A 78 -2.70 -4.71 20.47
N GLY A 79 -1.39 -4.70 20.19
CA GLY A 79 -0.84 -5.15 18.90
C GLY A 79 -1.16 -6.63 18.63
N ASP A 80 -1.52 -6.94 17.38
CA ASP A 80 -1.71 -8.33 16.98
C ASP A 80 -0.32 -9.01 16.92
N PRO A 81 -0.06 -10.08 17.70
CA PRO A 81 1.21 -10.79 17.65
C PRO A 81 1.50 -11.44 16.28
N LEU A 82 0.58 -11.35 15.32
CA LEU A 82 0.69 -11.85 13.95
C LEU A 82 1.07 -10.77 12.92
N THR A 83 1.34 -9.51 13.28
CA THR A 83 1.75 -8.45 12.32
C THR A 83 3.22 -8.05 12.41
N SER A 84 4.00 -8.69 13.29
CA SER A 84 5.38 -8.33 13.66
C SER A 84 6.42 -8.43 12.52
N PHE A 85 6.39 -7.52 11.57
CA PHE A 85 7.42 -7.36 10.53
C PHE A 85 7.96 -5.92 10.53
N GLY A 86 9.13 -5.73 11.12
CA GLY A 86 9.93 -4.51 11.02
C GLY A 86 10.05 -3.74 12.33
N ALA A 87 11.25 -3.23 12.64
CA ALA A 87 11.53 -2.33 13.77
C ALA A 87 11.53 -0.86 13.31
N LEU A 88 10.71 -0.56 12.29
CA LEU A 88 10.81 0.65 11.50
C LEU A 88 10.14 1.84 12.21
N ASP A 89 10.79 3.00 12.17
CA ASP A 89 10.26 4.21 12.77
C ASP A 89 9.05 4.70 11.97
N ALA A 90 7.91 4.49 12.57
CA ALA A 90 6.58 4.93 12.21
C ALA A 90 6.43 6.39 11.75
N GLU A 91 7.31 7.27 12.21
CA GLU A 91 7.30 8.69 11.85
C GLU A 91 8.15 8.98 10.61
N GLN A 92 8.94 8.01 10.14
CA GLN A 92 9.89 8.16 9.04
C GLN A 92 9.65 7.22 7.86
N VAL A 93 8.75 6.25 8.00
CA VAL A 93 8.56 5.19 7.01
C VAL A 93 7.10 5.14 6.58
N PRO A 94 6.78 5.34 5.28
CA PRO A 94 5.47 4.99 4.75
C PRO A 94 5.35 3.46 4.64
N TRP A 95 4.29 2.89 5.19
CA TRP A 95 4.12 1.44 5.21
C TRP A 95 2.64 1.02 5.19
N TYR A 96 2.41 -0.28 4.98
CA TYR A 96 1.09 -0.94 5.02
C TYR A 96 1.17 -2.29 5.74
N VAL A 97 0.10 -2.69 6.43
CA VAL A 97 -0.01 -4.00 7.12
C VAL A 97 -0.52 -5.05 6.15
N LEU A 98 -0.04 -6.29 6.30
CA LEU A 98 -0.70 -7.50 5.82
C LEU A 98 -0.73 -8.55 6.95
N PRO A 99 -1.74 -9.42 7.00
CA PRO A 99 -1.71 -10.56 7.92
C PRO A 99 -0.49 -11.46 7.65
N ALA A 100 0.27 -11.86 8.69
CA ALA A 100 1.44 -12.74 8.49
C ALA A 100 1.13 -14.03 7.73
N SER A 101 -0.06 -14.58 7.93
CA SER A 101 -0.50 -15.79 7.22
C SER A 101 -0.55 -15.60 5.70
N LEU A 102 -0.91 -14.39 5.23
CA LEU A 102 -0.89 -14.03 3.81
C LEU A 102 0.54 -13.93 3.31
N ALA A 103 1.39 -13.23 4.07
CA ALA A 103 2.80 -13.04 3.70
C ALA A 103 3.53 -14.38 3.54
N VAL A 104 3.29 -15.31 4.47
CA VAL A 104 3.84 -16.68 4.37
C VAL A 104 3.26 -17.44 3.18
N LYS A 105 1.94 -17.36 2.97
CA LYS A 105 1.25 -18.12 1.92
C LYS A 105 1.68 -17.68 0.51
N GLU A 106 1.77 -16.38 0.28
CA GLU A 106 2.09 -15.79 -1.03
C GLU A 106 3.59 -15.45 -1.15
N ALA A 107 4.42 -15.93 -0.21
CA ALA A 107 5.87 -15.73 -0.18
C ALA A 107 6.30 -14.25 -0.32
N ILE A 108 5.55 -13.34 0.32
CA ILE A 108 5.81 -11.90 0.30
C ILE A 108 7.09 -11.62 1.10
N LEU A 109 8.04 -10.92 0.48
CA LEU A 109 9.28 -10.55 1.15
C LEU A 109 9.02 -9.56 2.30
N PRO A 110 9.78 -9.64 3.41
CA PRO A 110 9.79 -8.57 4.40
C PRO A 110 10.16 -7.22 3.77
N ASN A 111 9.48 -6.14 4.17
CA ASN A 111 9.63 -4.81 3.59
C ASN A 111 9.29 -4.72 2.09
N ALA A 112 8.48 -5.65 1.57
CA ALA A 112 8.03 -5.61 0.18
C ALA A 112 7.36 -4.28 -0.15
N LEU A 113 7.69 -3.73 -1.31
CA LEU A 113 7.09 -2.52 -1.86
C LEU A 113 5.58 -2.71 -2.00
N GLY A 114 4.84 -1.70 -1.57
CA GLY A 114 3.42 -1.54 -1.86
C GLY A 114 3.14 -0.21 -2.53
N ALA A 115 2.13 -0.20 -3.39
CA ALA A 115 1.51 0.98 -3.94
C ALA A 115 0.07 1.08 -3.43
N ILE A 116 -0.24 2.17 -2.76
CA ILE A 116 -1.51 2.43 -2.08
C ILE A 116 -2.24 3.52 -2.85
N ILE A 117 -3.43 3.23 -3.34
CA ILE A 117 -4.29 4.20 -4.02
C ILE A 117 -5.41 4.63 -3.09
N CYS A 118 -5.49 5.92 -2.81
CA CYS A 118 -6.53 6.54 -1.99
C CYS A 118 -6.80 7.95 -2.52
N ASN A 119 -8.07 8.34 -2.55
CA ASN A 119 -8.50 9.68 -3.01
C ASN A 119 -7.93 10.10 -4.40
N GLY A 120 -7.76 9.12 -5.30
CA GLY A 120 -7.22 9.35 -6.65
C GLY A 120 -5.71 9.57 -6.73
N ASN A 121 -4.99 9.47 -5.61
CA ASN A 121 -3.53 9.57 -5.55
C ASN A 121 -2.93 8.19 -5.30
N LEU A 122 -1.66 8.00 -5.70
CA LEU A 122 -0.90 6.79 -5.42
C LEU A 122 0.33 7.13 -4.57
N PHE A 123 0.53 6.36 -3.50
CA PHE A 123 1.65 6.49 -2.57
C PHE A 123 2.39 5.18 -2.44
N TYR A 124 3.71 5.24 -2.29
CA TYR A 124 4.53 4.07 -2.02
C TYR A 124 4.75 3.89 -0.52
N GLY A 125 4.83 2.63 -0.11
CA GLY A 125 5.26 2.23 1.21
C GLY A 125 5.87 0.84 1.19
N ILE A 126 6.32 0.37 2.35
CA ILE A 126 6.81 -1.00 2.51
C ILE A 126 5.90 -1.80 3.44
N PHE A 127 5.91 -3.12 3.31
CA PHE A 127 5.24 -4.00 4.25
C PHE A 127 5.92 -3.89 5.64
N GLY A 128 5.21 -3.33 6.62
CA GLY A 128 5.72 -2.94 7.95
C GLY A 128 4.64 -2.92 9.04
N ASP A 129 4.98 -2.48 10.27
CA ASP A 129 4.18 -2.75 11.49
C ASP A 129 4.11 -1.57 12.49
N THR A 130 4.18 -0.28 12.13
CA THR A 130 3.92 0.78 13.15
C THR A 130 3.77 2.21 12.58
N LYS A 131 2.60 2.86 12.73
CA LYS A 131 1.99 4.13 12.13
C LYS A 131 2.02 4.40 10.60
N GLY A 132 0.92 4.07 9.90
CA GLY A 132 0.88 3.98 8.43
C GLY A 132 0.51 5.26 7.63
N LEU A 133 0.18 5.04 6.35
CA LEU A 133 -0.18 6.05 5.34
C LEU A 133 -1.52 6.79 5.56
N SER A 134 -2.21 6.55 6.68
CA SER A 134 -3.59 7.03 6.91
C SER A 134 -3.71 8.55 6.87
N SER A 135 -2.80 9.29 7.51
CA SER A 135 -2.78 10.75 7.50
C SER A 135 -2.44 11.34 6.13
N THR A 136 -1.74 10.59 5.28
CA THR A 136 -1.47 10.97 3.89
C THR A 136 -2.72 10.79 3.03
N CYS A 137 -3.42 9.67 3.19
CA CYS A 137 -4.63 9.38 2.44
C CYS A 137 -5.80 10.27 2.87
N PHE A 138 -6.00 10.45 4.17
CA PHE A 138 -7.18 11.08 4.76
C PHE A 138 -6.77 12.11 5.84
N PRO A 139 -6.10 13.21 5.45
CA PRO A 139 -5.58 14.19 6.40
C PRO A 139 -6.67 14.88 7.23
N ASP A 140 -7.90 14.96 6.69
CA ASP A 140 -9.02 15.66 7.33
C ASP A 140 -9.88 14.76 8.24
N ASP A 141 -9.76 13.43 8.11
CA ASP A 141 -10.64 12.47 8.79
C ASP A 141 -10.20 12.17 10.23
N ARG A 142 -9.07 12.75 10.66
CA ARG A 142 -8.52 12.61 12.02
C ARG A 142 -8.39 11.15 12.45
N ILE A 143 -7.95 10.31 11.51
CA ILE A 143 -7.74 8.88 11.75
C ILE A 143 -6.75 8.71 12.91
N ASN A 144 -7.10 7.85 13.86
CA ASN A 144 -6.30 7.52 15.03
C ASN A 144 -6.63 6.10 15.50
N GLY A 145 -5.96 5.60 16.54
CA GLY A 145 -6.18 4.22 17.01
C GLY A 145 -7.61 3.89 17.50
N ASN A 146 -8.49 4.88 17.66
CA ASN A 146 -9.90 4.66 17.98
C ASN A 146 -10.86 5.10 16.86
N ASN A 147 -10.34 5.57 15.72
CA ASN A 147 -11.13 6.10 14.61
C ASN A 147 -10.45 5.76 13.28
N GLY A 148 -10.95 4.73 12.62
CA GLY A 148 -10.51 4.27 11.31
C GLY A 148 -11.25 4.93 10.15
N HIS A 149 -10.77 4.77 8.92
CA HIS A 149 -11.55 5.04 7.72
C HIS A 149 -12.23 3.76 7.25
N GLU A 150 -13.50 3.57 7.60
CA GLU A 150 -14.22 2.29 7.44
C GLU A 150 -14.56 1.93 5.97
N ALA A 151 -14.44 2.86 5.02
CA ALA A 151 -14.83 2.57 3.64
C ALA A 151 -13.76 1.75 2.92
N LEU A 152 -14.19 0.69 2.23
CA LEU A 152 -13.30 -0.22 1.47
C LEU A 152 -12.90 0.36 0.10
N ASP A 153 -12.42 1.60 0.08
CA ASP A 153 -12.11 2.35 -1.14
C ASP A 153 -10.61 2.55 -1.40
N VAL A 154 -9.75 2.14 -0.45
CA VAL A 154 -8.31 2.13 -0.63
C VAL A 154 -7.89 0.87 -1.35
N ALA A 155 -7.18 1.01 -2.47
CA ALA A 155 -6.58 -0.13 -3.16
C ALA A 155 -5.13 -0.31 -2.70
N TYR A 156 -4.77 -1.54 -2.37
CA TYR A 156 -3.43 -1.95 -2.02
C TYR A 156 -2.88 -2.86 -3.12
N ILE A 157 -1.72 -2.53 -3.66
CA ILE A 157 -0.97 -3.32 -4.63
C ILE A 157 0.33 -3.74 -3.95
N VAL A 158 0.60 -5.04 -3.86
CA VAL A 158 1.77 -5.58 -3.16
C VAL A 158 2.68 -6.24 -4.17
N PHE A 159 3.88 -5.68 -4.35
CA PHE A 159 4.93 -6.23 -5.21
C PHE A 159 5.70 -7.28 -4.41
N THR A 160 5.22 -8.52 -4.47
CA THR A 160 5.57 -9.60 -3.53
C THR A 160 7.07 -9.89 -3.43
N GLN A 161 7.84 -9.60 -4.47
CA GLN A 161 9.27 -9.90 -4.58
C GLN A 161 10.17 -8.64 -4.68
N GLU A 162 9.61 -7.45 -4.52
CA GLU A 162 10.34 -6.20 -4.70
C GLU A 162 10.58 -5.53 -3.35
N VAL A 163 11.84 -5.29 -3.01
CA VAL A 163 12.24 -4.60 -1.76
C VAL A 163 13.13 -3.43 -2.13
N PRO A 164 12.82 -2.19 -1.69
CA PRO A 164 13.67 -1.05 -1.99
C PRO A 164 15.06 -1.23 -1.38
N PRO A 165 16.13 -0.79 -2.06
CA PRO A 165 17.44 -0.76 -1.44
C PRO A 165 17.46 0.28 -0.31
N GLY A 166 18.42 0.16 0.62
CA GLY A 166 18.60 1.13 1.70
C GLY A 166 17.65 0.97 2.90
N VAL A 167 16.89 -0.11 2.98
CA VAL A 167 16.16 -0.49 4.21
C VAL A 167 17.17 -0.84 5.31
N GLN A 168 17.08 -0.12 6.44
CA GLN A 168 17.89 -0.31 7.64
C GLN A 168 17.00 -0.80 8.80
N GLU A 169 17.56 -0.90 10.01
CA GLU A 169 16.84 -1.38 11.18
C GLU A 169 15.58 -0.55 11.48
N ASN A 170 15.69 0.79 11.41
CA ASN A 170 14.59 1.70 11.74
C ASN A 170 14.31 2.79 10.70
N ARG A 171 14.90 2.71 9.50
CA ARG A 171 14.82 3.75 8.46
C ARG A 171 14.79 3.14 7.07
N ILE A 172 14.28 3.91 6.13
CA ILE A 172 14.38 3.60 4.70
C ILE A 172 14.96 4.79 3.94
N ASP A 173 15.47 4.51 2.75
CA ASP A 173 15.77 5.52 1.76
C ASP A 173 14.50 5.83 0.96
N ILE A 174 13.91 7.02 1.20
CA ILE A 174 12.65 7.45 0.59
C ILE A 174 12.80 7.67 -0.92
N GLU A 175 13.96 8.17 -1.36
CA GLU A 175 14.25 8.36 -2.78
C GLU A 175 14.30 6.99 -3.48
N ALA A 176 15.03 6.02 -2.89
CA ALA A 176 15.09 4.66 -3.41
C ALA A 176 13.72 3.94 -3.39
N LEU A 177 12.89 4.18 -2.36
CA LEU A 177 11.51 3.69 -2.33
C LEU A 177 10.71 4.24 -3.50
N LYS A 178 10.77 5.56 -3.72
CA LYS A 178 10.04 6.21 -4.80
C LYS A 178 10.52 5.75 -6.17
N GLU A 179 11.83 5.68 -6.40
CA GLU A 179 12.41 5.21 -7.66
C GLU A 179 11.96 3.79 -8.00
N LEU A 180 12.04 2.86 -7.03
CA LEU A 180 11.55 1.50 -7.24
C LEU A 180 10.03 1.49 -7.44
N GLY A 181 9.28 2.26 -6.66
CA GLY A 181 7.83 2.43 -6.79
C GLY A 181 7.40 2.85 -8.19
N ASP A 182 7.99 3.94 -8.70
CA ASP A 182 7.69 4.46 -10.03
C ASP A 182 8.08 3.47 -11.12
N GLN A 183 9.22 2.80 -11.00
CA GLN A 183 9.61 1.74 -11.94
C GLN A 183 8.57 0.61 -11.98
N GLN A 184 8.18 0.08 -10.82
CA GLN A 184 7.31 -1.08 -10.73
C GLN A 184 5.87 -0.75 -11.15
N ILE A 185 5.37 0.44 -10.85
CA ILE A 185 4.03 0.85 -11.28
C ILE A 185 3.95 1.10 -12.80
N LEU A 186 5.03 1.59 -13.41
CA LEU A 186 5.11 1.73 -14.86
C LEU A 186 5.11 0.36 -15.56
N LEU A 187 5.81 -0.63 -15.00
CA LEU A 187 5.78 -2.00 -15.50
C LEU A 187 4.38 -2.62 -15.35
N LEU A 188 3.70 -2.39 -14.21
CA LEU A 188 2.33 -2.81 -14.02
C LEU A 188 1.39 -2.17 -15.05
N GLN A 189 1.48 -0.87 -15.31
CA GLN A 189 0.68 -0.19 -16.34
C GLN A 189 0.88 -0.82 -17.72
N GLN A 190 2.12 -1.16 -18.08
CA GLN A 190 2.43 -1.83 -19.34
C GLN A 190 1.79 -3.21 -19.41
N ASP A 191 1.91 -4.01 -18.35
CA ASP A 191 1.29 -5.35 -18.27
C ASP A 191 -0.24 -5.30 -18.33
N LEU A 192 -0.84 -4.21 -17.82
CA LEU A 192 -2.28 -3.94 -17.89
C LEU A 192 -2.72 -3.29 -19.21
N GLY A 193 -1.80 -2.94 -20.11
CA GLY A 193 -2.11 -2.28 -21.38
C GLY A 193 -2.61 -0.83 -21.22
N ILE A 194 -2.27 -0.17 -20.10
CA ILE A 194 -2.64 1.22 -19.81
C ILE A 194 -1.63 2.15 -20.47
N SER A 195 -2.11 3.13 -21.23
CA SER A 195 -1.25 4.11 -21.90
C SER A 195 -0.70 5.11 -20.89
N LEU A 196 0.59 5.44 -20.98
CA LEU A 196 1.19 6.48 -20.16
C LEU A 196 0.44 7.81 -20.35
N GLN A 197 0.08 8.48 -19.25
CA GLN A 197 -0.39 9.84 -19.34
C GLN A 197 0.79 10.76 -19.69
N PRO A 198 0.60 11.77 -20.56
CA PRO A 198 1.61 12.81 -20.68
C PRO A 198 1.80 13.45 -19.29
N ALA A 199 3.05 13.51 -18.83
CA ALA A 199 3.41 14.18 -17.58
C ALA A 199 2.77 15.57 -17.51
N CYS A 200 2.35 16.00 -16.31
CA CYS A 200 1.69 17.27 -16.03
C CYS A 200 2.17 18.38 -16.98
N SER A 201 1.24 18.94 -17.76
CA SER A 201 1.52 20.22 -18.42
C SER A 201 1.52 21.26 -17.31
N ASP A 202 2.66 21.93 -17.09
CA ASP A 202 2.71 23.13 -16.26
C ASP A 202 1.62 24.13 -16.71
N PRO A 203 0.93 24.80 -15.76
CA PRO A 203 -0.10 25.79 -16.07
C PRO A 203 0.41 27.00 -16.86
#